data_AF-A0A958A5P2-F1
#
_entry.id   AF-A0A958A5P2-F1
#
_cell.length_a   1.000
_cell.length_b   1.000
_cell.length_c   1.000
_cell.angle_alpha   90.00
_cell.angle_beta   90.00
_cell.angle_gamma   90.00
#
_symmetry.space_group_name_H-M   'P 1'
#
loop_
_entity.id
_entity.type
_entity.pdbx_description
1 polymer ?
#
loop_
_entity_poly.entity_id
_entity_poly.type
_entity_poly.pdbx_seq_one_letter_code
_entity_poly.pdbx_strand_id
1 'polypeptide(L)'
;MVYILEISQQGSLQIPSELLPQLKPHTHYQLEVQGDTLILRPHEEQPFWATATPAQRAARFRDWAQQTERPAAPVLTDDSLSRETIYD
;
A
#
# COMPACT_ATOMS: atom_id res chain seq x y z
N MET A 1 8.42 21.55 -21.77
CA MET A 1 8.86 22.26 -20.56
C MET A 1 9.95 21.43 -19.91
N VAL A 2 11.06 22.03 -19.50
CA VAL A 2 12.20 21.31 -18.92
C VAL A 2 12.38 21.82 -17.49
N TYR A 3 12.43 20.89 -16.53
CA TYR A 3 12.72 21.20 -15.13
C TYR A 3 14.13 20.71 -14.83
N ILE A 4 14.94 21.57 -14.21
CA ILE A 4 16.26 21.21 -13.68
C ILE A 4 16.04 20.91 -12.20
N LEU A 5 16.32 19.67 -11.80
CA LEU A 5 16.17 19.22 -10.42
C LEU A 5 17.55 19.01 -9.80
N GLU A 6 17.71 19.45 -8.56
CA GLU A 6 18.90 19.20 -7.78
C GLU A 6 18.67 17.98 -6.87
N ILE A 7 19.71 17.16 -6.71
CA ILE A 7 19.70 16.05 -5.76
C ILE A 7 20.05 16.59 -4.38
N SER A 8 19.22 16.31 -3.39
CA SER A 8 19.49 16.70 -2.00
C SER A 8 20.73 15.98 -1.45
N GLN A 9 21.26 16.47 -0.33
CA GLN A 9 22.37 15.80 0.37
C GLN A 9 22.03 14.36 0.81
N GLN A 10 20.73 14.03 0.94
CA GLN A 10 20.28 12.68 1.25
C GLN A 10 20.04 11.80 0.00
N GLY A 11 20.32 12.30 -1.20
CA GLY A 11 20.13 11.57 -2.45
C GLY A 11 18.69 11.57 -3.00
N SER A 12 17.84 12.49 -2.54
CA SER A 12 16.45 12.60 -3.03
C SER A 12 16.29 13.66 -4.11
N LEU A 13 15.45 13.38 -5.11
CA LEU A 13 15.01 14.36 -6.11
C LEU A 13 13.73 15.02 -5.63
N GLN A 14 13.72 16.35 -5.55
CA GLN A 14 12.52 17.10 -5.19
C GLN A 14 11.69 17.39 -6.45
N ILE A 15 10.50 16.80 -6.51
CA ILE A 15 9.56 17.06 -7.60
C ILE A 15 8.90 18.44 -7.38
N PRO A 16 8.90 19.33 -8.38
CA PRO A 16 8.23 20.63 -8.29
C PRO A 16 6.74 20.47 -7.98
N SER A 17 6.20 21.33 -7.11
CA SER A 17 4.82 21.25 -6.65
C SER A 17 3.79 21.36 -7.78
N GLU A 18 4.14 22.01 -8.89
CA GLU A 18 3.26 22.16 -10.06
C GLU A 18 3.01 20.84 -10.79
N LEU A 19 3.88 19.85 -10.60
CA LEU A 19 3.73 18.51 -11.17
C LEU A 19 2.91 17.58 -10.28
N LEU A 20 2.75 17.88 -9.00
CA LEU A 20 2.00 17.04 -8.05
C LEU A 20 0.55 16.76 -8.47
N PRO A 21 -0.22 17.67 -9.08
CA PRO A 21 -1.59 17.35 -9.55
C PRO A 21 -1.65 16.25 -10.61
N GLN A 22 -0.54 16.01 -11.32
CA GLN A 22 -0.44 14.98 -12.37
C GLN A 22 0.05 13.64 -11.81
N LEU A 23 0.58 13.64 -10.58
CA LEU A 23 1.15 12.48 -9.91
C LEU A 23 0.19 12.02 -8.82
N LYS A 24 -0.21 10.75 -8.86
CA LYS A 24 -1.05 10.20 -7.78
C LYS A 24 -0.21 10.07 -6.50
N PRO A 25 -0.69 10.53 -5.34
CA PRO A 25 -0.03 10.27 -4.06
C PRO A 25 0.23 8.77 -3.87
N HIS A 26 1.35 8.43 -3.22
CA HIS A 26 1.76 7.05 -2.91
C HIS A 26 1.98 6.15 -4.14
N THR A 27 2.23 6.74 -5.31
CA THR A 27 2.67 5.98 -6.49
C THR A 27 4.13 5.60 -6.34
N HIS A 28 4.43 4.32 -6.49
CA HIS A 28 5.80 3.82 -6.54
C HIS A 28 6.35 4.01 -7.97
N TYR A 29 7.62 4.37 -8.09
CA TYR A 29 8.32 4.46 -9.38
C TYR A 29 9.53 3.54 -9.36
N GLN A 30 9.73 2.83 -10.47
CA GLN A 30 10.95 2.08 -10.72
C GLN A 30 11.98 3.00 -11.36
N LEU A 31 13.20 2.98 -10.84
CA LEU A 31 14.36 3.69 -11.39
C LEU A 31 15.13 2.75 -12.32
N GLU A 32 15.14 3.06 -13.62
CA GLU A 32 15.95 2.40 -14.63
C GLU A 32 17.19 3.26 -14.92
N VAL A 33 18.36 2.63 -14.96
CA VAL A 33 19.62 3.28 -15.32
C VAL A 33 19.98 2.88 -16.75
N GLN A 34 20.00 3.85 -17.66
CA GLN A 34 20.38 3.65 -19.06
C GLN A 34 21.58 4.54 -19.41
N GLY A 35 22.78 3.99 -19.26
CA GLY A 35 24.03 4.76 -19.37
C GLY A 35 24.05 5.86 -18.31
N ASP A 36 24.15 7.12 -18.75
CA ASP A 36 24.14 8.30 -17.88
C ASP A 36 22.73 8.86 -17.62
N THR A 37 21.69 8.18 -18.12
CA THR A 37 20.29 8.62 -17.97
C THR A 37 19.56 7.79 -16.91
N LEU A 38 18.88 8.48 -16.00
CA LEU A 38 17.97 7.89 -15.03
C LEU A 38 16.53 8.05 -15.53
N ILE A 39 15.81 6.94 -15.69
CA ILE A 39 14.42 6.93 -16.16
C ILE A 39 13.52 6.44 -15.02
N LEU A 40 12.53 7.25 -14.64
CA LEU A 40 11.50 6.88 -13.67
C LEU A 40 10.26 6.40 -14.40
N ARG A 41 9.83 5.15 -14.14
CA ARG A 41 8.57 4.59 -14.65
C ARG A 41 7.62 4.29 -13.51
N PRO A 42 6.30 4.53 -13.65
CA PRO A 42 5.33 4.07 -12.66
C PRO A 42 5.49 2.56 -12.43
N HIS A 43 5.61 2.17 -11.17
CA HIS A 43 5.63 0.79 -10.75
C HIS A 43 4.25 0.43 -10.22
N GLU A 44 3.47 -0.24 -11.05
CA GLU A 44 2.19 -0.81 -10.63
C GLU A 44 2.46 -2.15 -9.94
N GLU A 45 2.68 -2.10 -8.64
CA GLU A 45 2.75 -3.32 -7.83
C GLU A 45 1.36 -3.96 -7.82
N GLN A 46 1.24 -5.16 -8.37
CA GLN A 46 -0.01 -5.89 -8.27
C GLN A 46 -0.26 -6.26 -6.81
N PRO A 47 -1.46 -6.00 -6.27
CA PRO A 47 -1.73 -6.32 -4.89
C PRO A 47 -1.57 -7.82 -4.68
N PHE A 48 -1.05 -8.22 -3.52
CA PHE A 48 -0.74 -9.63 -3.21
C PHE A 48 -1.86 -10.60 -3.58
N TRP A 49 -3.12 -10.24 -3.37
CA TRP A 49 -4.26 -11.12 -3.67
C TRP A 49 -4.42 -11.43 -5.17
N ALA A 50 -3.94 -10.54 -6.06
CA ALA A 50 -4.04 -10.67 -7.51
C ALA A 50 -3.01 -11.65 -8.09
N THR A 51 -1.83 -11.74 -7.47
CA THR A 51 -0.74 -12.63 -7.93
C THR A 51 -0.59 -13.89 -7.09
N ALA A 52 -1.09 -13.89 -5.85
CA ALA A 52 -0.98 -15.03 -4.95
C ALA A 52 -1.85 -16.22 -5.39
N THR A 53 -1.31 -17.42 -5.21
CA THR A 53 -2.09 -18.67 -5.29
C THR A 53 -3.07 -18.78 -4.12
N PRO A 54 -4.14 -19.59 -4.24
CA PRO A 54 -5.04 -19.87 -3.13
C PRO A 54 -4.31 -20.33 -1.85
N ALA A 55 -3.27 -21.15 -1.99
CA ALA A 55 -2.47 -21.64 -0.87
C ALA A 55 -1.68 -20.53 -0.16
N GLN A 56 -1.07 -19.62 -0.92
CA GLN A 56 -0.36 -18.46 -0.38
C GLN A 56 -1.31 -17.49 0.33
N ARG A 57 -2.51 -17.27 -0.21
CA ARG A 57 -3.53 -16.46 0.46
C ARG A 57 -3.96 -17.08 1.79
N ALA A 58 -4.21 -18.38 1.82
CA ALA A 58 -4.55 -19.10 3.04
C ALA A 58 -3.42 -19.04 4.09
N ALA A 59 -2.16 -19.17 3.66
CA ALA A 59 -1.00 -19.01 4.54
C ALA A 59 -0.95 -17.61 5.14
N ARG A 60 -1.00 -16.56 4.30
CA ARG A 60 -0.92 -15.17 4.75
C ARG A 60 -2.07 -14.78 5.69
N PHE A 61 -3.26 -15.33 5.46
CA PHE A 61 -4.40 -15.15 6.38
C PHE A 61 -4.15 -15.80 7.74
N ARG A 62 -3.61 -17.04 7.76
CA ARG A 62 -3.24 -17.71 9.02
C ARG A 62 -2.18 -16.91 9.76
N ASP A 63 -1.15 -16.43 9.08
CA ASP A 63 -0.09 -15.63 9.69
C ASP A 63 -0.66 -14.35 10.32
N TRP A 64 -1.52 -13.63 9.59
CA TRP A 64 -2.24 -12.47 10.14
C TRP A 64 -3.06 -12.84 11.39
N ALA A 65 -3.78 -13.96 11.35
CA ALA A 65 -4.63 -14.38 12.46
C ALA A 65 -3.84 -14.78 13.71
N GLN A 66 -2.59 -15.25 13.55
CA GLN A 66 -1.69 -15.61 14.66
C GLN A 66 -0.91 -14.41 15.19
N GLN A 67 -0.55 -13.46 14.34
CA GLN A 67 0.24 -12.28 14.71
C GLN A 67 -0.61 -11.14 15.29
N THR A 68 -1.91 -11.13 15.00
CA THR A 68 -2.82 -10.14 15.56
C THR A 68 -3.16 -10.52 16.99
N GLU A 69 -2.51 -9.90 17.97
CA GLU A 69 -2.99 -9.91 19.34
C GLU A 69 -4.43 -9.39 19.34
N ARG A 70 -5.38 -10.29 19.59
CA ARG A 70 -6.78 -9.90 19.67
C ARG A 70 -6.98 -9.22 21.01
N PRO A 71 -7.49 -7.98 21.06
CA PRO A 71 -7.91 -7.41 22.34
C PRO A 71 -8.93 -8.36 22.97
N ALA A 72 -8.88 -8.49 24.30
CA ALA A 72 -9.87 -9.28 25.03
C ALA A 72 -11.26 -8.69 24.75
N ALA A 73 -11.98 -9.33 23.84
CA ALA A 73 -13.33 -8.93 23.49
C ALA A 73 -14.30 -9.52 24.52
N PRO A 74 -15.29 -8.75 24.98
CA PRO A 74 -16.36 -9.31 25.78
C PRO A 74 -17.09 -10.40 24.99
N VAL A 75 -17.55 -11.44 25.68
CA VAL A 75 -18.40 -12.46 25.08
C VAL A 75 -19.67 -11.77 24.58
N LEU A 76 -19.95 -11.87 23.28
CA LEU A 76 -21.19 -11.36 22.71
C LEU A 76 -22.35 -12.16 23.30
N THR A 77 -23.35 -11.47 23.83
CA THR A 77 -24.58 -12.11 24.32
C THR A 77 -25.48 -12.48 23.14
N ASP A 78 -26.38 -13.44 23.32
CA ASP A 78 -27.37 -13.80 22.29
C ASP A 78 -28.19 -12.59 21.85
N ASP A 79 -28.49 -11.68 22.78
CA ASP A 79 -29.16 -10.41 22.51
C ASP A 79 -28.32 -9.50 21.59
N SER A 80 -27.01 -9.43 21.79
CA SER A 80 -26.07 -8.69 20.92
C SER A 80 -25.92 -9.29 19.51
N LEU A 81 -26.35 -10.54 19.33
CA LEU A 81 -26.35 -11.25 18.05
C LEU A 81 -27.75 -11.30 17.42
N SER A 82 -28.78 -10.77 18.10
CA SER A 82 -30.13 -10.79 17.57
C SER A 82 -30.27 -9.86 16.37
N ARG A 83 -30.97 -10.32 15.34
CA ARG A 83 -31.32 -9.51 14.18
C ARG A 83 -32.15 -8.27 14.53
N GLU A 84 -32.86 -8.31 15.65
CA GLU A 84 -33.72 -7.23 16.11
C GLU A 84 -32.91 -6.05 16.67
N THR A 85 -31.74 -6.32 17.27
CA THR A 85 -30.92 -5.32 17.98
C THR A 85 -29.72 -4.82 17.18
N ILE A 86 -29.32 -5.52 16.10
CA ILE A 86 -28.17 -5.14 15.26
C ILE A 86 -28.41 -3.83 14.47
N TYR A 87 -29.67 -3.42 14.29
CA TYR A 87 -30.05 -2.24 13.49
C TYR A 87 -30.69 -1.11 14.29
N ASP A 88 -30.88 -1.29 15.60
CA ASP A 88 -31.34 -0.23 16.52
C ASP A 88 -30.16 0.66 16.95
#